data_AF-A0A0B6TTH8-F1
#
_entry.id   AF-A0A0B6TTH8-F1
#
_cell.length_a   1.000
_cell.length_b   1.000
_cell.length_c   1.000
_cell.angle_alpha   90.00
_cell.angle_beta   90.00
_cell.angle_gamma   90.00
#
_symmetry.space_group_name_H-M   'P 1'
#
loop_
_entity.id
_entity.type
_entity.pdbx_description
1 polymer ?
#
loop_
_entity_poly.entity_id
_entity_poly.type
_entity_poly.pdbx_seq_one_letter_code
_entity_poly.pdbx_strand_id
1 'polypeptide(L)'
;MRLSTTGRYIVAIAIVAWIAVLALLISMRPTGSETRFDTAGSLEQAIAAADTQGLNIVGLSPQDLYGDEWIAAAVVCPYSTTQGIATNFEADAAELELDAAGVPEDTNYLLLRSADGGQAFDRIAREDVDLCTVPLGGYFDSRVMLPLGKTAEGGWTLLN
;
A
#
# COMPACT_ATOMS: atom_id res chain seq x y z
N MET A 1 4.66 -4.79 -53.70
CA MET A 1 6.09 -4.97 -53.36
C MET A 1 6.22 -6.17 -52.44
N ARG A 2 6.80 -7.28 -52.91
CA ARG A 2 7.12 -8.44 -52.07
C ARG A 2 8.50 -8.20 -51.46
N LEU A 3 8.59 -8.14 -50.13
CA LEU A 3 9.89 -8.10 -49.47
C LEU A 3 10.68 -9.36 -49.85
N SER A 4 11.96 -9.20 -50.18
CA SER A 4 12.87 -10.34 -50.34
C SER A 4 12.90 -11.15 -49.04
N THR A 5 13.17 -12.46 -49.14
CA THR A 5 13.26 -13.37 -47.99
C THR A 5 14.19 -12.84 -46.90
N THR A 6 15.29 -12.19 -47.29
CA THR A 6 16.24 -11.52 -46.39
C THR A 6 15.62 -10.30 -45.70
N GLY A 7 14.91 -9.44 -46.43
CA GLY A 7 14.25 -8.27 -45.85
C GLY A 7 13.13 -8.65 -44.87
N ARG A 8 12.41 -9.73 -45.15
CA ARG A 8 11.36 -10.26 -44.26
C ARG A 8 11.94 -10.81 -42.96
N TYR A 9 13.15 -11.40 -43.02
CA TYR A 9 13.87 -11.90 -41.85
C TYR A 9 14.37 -10.76 -40.95
N ILE A 10 14.92 -9.70 -41.56
CA ILE A 10 15.39 -8.52 -40.82
C ILE A 10 14.23 -7.82 -40.10
N VAL A 11 13.10 -7.62 -40.78
CA VAL A 11 11.90 -7.00 -40.19
C VAL A 11 11.35 -7.84 -39.04
N ALA A 12 11.33 -9.17 -39.17
CA ALA A 12 10.86 -10.05 -38.11
C ALA A 12 11.74 -9.95 -36.85
N ILE A 13 13.07 -9.91 -37.01
CA ILE A 13 14.02 -9.74 -35.89
C ILE A 13 13.80 -8.39 -35.22
N ALA A 14 13.63 -7.32 -35.98
CA ALA A 14 13.41 -5.98 -35.43
C ALA A 14 12.12 -5.90 -34.59
N ILE A 15 11.03 -6.55 -35.02
CA ILE A 15 9.77 -6.58 -34.28
C ILE A 15 9.93 -7.37 -32.98
N VAL A 16 10.58 -8.54 -33.02
CA VAL A 16 10.80 -9.36 -31.82
C VAL A 16 11.69 -8.63 -30.81
N ALA A 17 12.75 -7.98 -31.28
CA ALA A 17 13.60 -7.16 -30.43
C ALA A 17 12.82 -5.99 -29.81
N TRP A 18 11.94 -5.35 -30.57
CA TRP A 18 11.10 -4.27 -30.07
C TRP A 18 10.09 -4.73 -29.01
N ILE A 19 9.44 -5.88 -29.22
CA ILE A 19 8.52 -6.48 -28.24
C ILE A 19 9.28 -6.84 -26.96
N ALA A 20 10.49 -7.38 -27.06
CA ALA A 20 11.33 -7.68 -25.89
C ALA A 20 11.71 -6.42 -25.10
N VAL A 21 12.04 -5.33 -25.80
CA VAL A 21 12.29 -4.01 -25.17
C VAL A 21 11.04 -3.49 -24.48
N LEU A 22 9.86 -3.59 -25.10
CA LEU A 22 8.59 -3.18 -24.48
C LEU A 22 8.26 -4.01 -23.24
N ALA A 23 8.48 -5.34 -23.29
CA ALA A 23 8.27 -6.22 -22.14
C ALA A 23 9.22 -5.87 -20.99
N LEU A 24 10.49 -5.58 -21.30
CA LEU A 24 11.48 -5.14 -20.32
C LEU A 24 11.10 -3.79 -19.69
N LEU A 25 10.66 -2.83 -20.50
CA LEU A 25 10.21 -1.53 -20.02
C LEU A 25 8.96 -1.64 -19.15
N ILE A 26 8.05 -2.57 -19.44
CA ILE A 26 6.89 -2.86 -18.59
C ILE A 26 7.33 -3.51 -17.28
N SER A 27 8.26 -4.48 -17.30
CA SER A 27 8.77 -5.11 -16.07
C SER A 27 9.62 -4.18 -15.20
N MET A 28 10.21 -3.16 -15.81
CA MET A 28 10.97 -2.11 -15.12
C MET A 28 10.10 -0.94 -14.67
N ARG A 29 8.80 -0.92 -15.01
CA ARG A 29 7.91 0.06 -14.38
C ARG A 29 7.89 -0.23 -12.89
N PRO A 30 8.23 0.76 -12.04
CA PRO A 30 7.80 0.70 -10.67
C PRO A 30 6.27 0.63 -10.70
N THR A 31 5.69 -0.44 -10.15
CA THR A 31 4.29 -0.41 -9.75
C THR A 31 4.15 0.81 -8.85
N GLY A 32 3.35 1.80 -9.28
CA GLY A 32 3.07 3.08 -8.59
C GLY A 32 4.04 3.43 -7.49
N SER A 33 5.00 4.31 -7.78
CA SER A 33 5.81 4.93 -6.74
C SER A 33 4.94 5.93 -5.97
N GLU A 34 3.98 5.40 -5.21
CA GLU A 34 3.60 6.01 -3.93
C GLU A 34 4.91 6.34 -3.23
N THR A 35 5.02 7.53 -2.66
CA THR A 35 6.19 7.96 -1.90
C THR A 35 6.42 6.97 -0.76
N ARG A 36 7.22 5.93 -1.02
CA ARG A 36 7.73 5.01 0.00
C ARG A 36 8.62 5.83 0.91
N PHE A 37 8.01 6.37 1.96
CA PHE A 37 8.71 6.88 3.12
C PHE A 37 9.47 5.72 3.78
N ASP A 38 10.57 6.03 4.46
CA ASP A 38 11.60 5.05 4.83
C ASP A 38 11.09 3.88 5.70
N THR A 39 9.95 4.06 6.37
CA THR A 39 9.32 3.09 7.28
C THR A 39 8.08 2.42 6.69
N ALA A 40 7.82 2.52 5.38
CA ALA A 40 6.74 1.80 4.74
C ALA A 40 6.88 0.28 4.95
N GLY A 41 5.79 -0.40 5.29
CA GLY A 41 5.76 -1.83 5.62
C GLY A 41 6.21 -2.17 7.04
N SER A 42 6.40 -1.19 7.95
CA SER A 42 6.78 -1.45 9.35
C SER A 42 5.73 -2.27 10.10
N LEU A 43 4.43 -2.07 9.78
CA LEU A 43 3.35 -2.82 10.41
C LEU A 43 3.40 -4.31 10.06
N GLU A 44 3.52 -4.63 8.78
CA GLU A 44 3.62 -6.01 8.29
C GLU A 44 4.88 -6.70 8.82
N GLN A 45 6.00 -5.96 8.93
CA GLN A 45 7.22 -6.48 9.54
C GLN A 45 7.03 -6.81 11.03
N ALA A 46 6.37 -5.94 11.79
CA ALA A 46 6.09 -6.18 13.21
C ALA A 46 5.14 -7.37 13.40
N ILE A 47 4.16 -7.53 12.52
CA ILE A 47 3.24 -8.66 12.51
C ILE A 47 3.95 -9.95 12.14
N ALA A 48 4.79 -9.95 11.11
CA ALA A 48 5.63 -11.10 10.75
C ALA A 48 6.54 -11.51 11.93
N ALA A 49 7.10 -10.53 12.66
CA ALA A 49 7.87 -10.81 13.87
C ALA A 49 7.01 -11.44 14.98
N ALA A 50 5.77 -11.00 15.16
CA ALA A 50 4.82 -11.62 16.10
C ALA A 50 4.49 -13.06 15.71
N ASP A 51 4.30 -13.32 14.42
CA ASP A 51 4.05 -14.64 13.87
C ASP A 51 5.22 -15.60 14.12
N THR A 52 6.46 -15.15 13.92
CA THR A 52 7.65 -15.98 14.22
C THR A 52 7.78 -16.31 15.70
N GLN A 53 7.21 -15.48 16.58
CA GLN A 53 7.16 -15.70 18.03
C GLN A 53 5.97 -16.55 18.47
N GLY A 54 5.10 -16.97 17.55
CA GLY A 54 3.91 -17.77 17.85
C GLY A 54 2.82 -16.99 18.59
N LEU A 55 2.82 -15.66 18.49
CA LEU A 55 1.77 -14.83 19.06
C LEU A 55 0.54 -14.85 18.16
N ASN A 56 -0.65 -14.82 18.77
CA ASN A 56 -1.93 -14.76 18.04
C ASN A 56 -2.66 -13.43 18.24
N ILE A 57 -2.17 -12.61 19.17
CA ILE A 57 -2.70 -11.28 19.48
C ILE A 57 -1.51 -10.38 19.77
N VAL A 58 -1.51 -9.19 19.18
CA VAL A 58 -0.54 -8.13 19.47
C VAL A 58 -1.24 -6.79 19.58
N GLY A 59 -0.65 -5.87 20.34
CA GLY A 59 -0.98 -4.45 20.24
C GLY A 59 0.20 -3.75 19.61
N LEU A 60 -0.03 -2.97 18.56
CA LEU A 60 1.02 -2.20 17.88
C LEU A 60 0.61 -0.74 17.82
N SER A 61 1.48 0.17 18.26
CA SER A 61 1.23 1.61 18.10
C SER A 61 1.89 2.10 16.81
N PRO A 62 1.21 2.92 15.99
CA PRO A 62 1.85 3.54 14.84
C PRO A 62 3.11 4.33 15.21
N GLN A 63 3.15 4.99 16.37
CA GLN A 63 4.33 5.76 16.78
C GLN A 63 5.57 4.86 16.96
N ASP A 64 5.42 3.70 17.60
CA ASP A 64 6.54 2.76 17.80
C ASP A 64 7.05 2.16 16.47
N LEU A 65 6.19 2.08 15.46
CA LEU A 65 6.48 1.45 14.17
C LEU A 65 7.09 2.41 13.15
N TYR A 66 6.59 3.65 13.12
CA TYR A 66 6.88 4.62 12.07
C TYR A 66 7.71 5.81 12.55
N GLY A 67 7.81 6.02 13.86
CA GLY A 67 8.60 7.09 14.46
C GLY A 67 7.77 8.12 15.22
N ASP A 68 8.44 8.84 16.13
CA ASP A 68 7.83 9.83 17.03
C ASP A 68 7.27 11.06 16.31
N GLU A 69 7.72 11.33 15.08
CA GLU A 69 7.29 12.45 14.25
C GLU A 69 5.83 12.32 13.78
N TRP A 70 5.32 11.09 13.68
CA TRP A 70 3.95 10.80 13.29
C TRP A 70 3.08 10.84 14.53
N ILE A 71 2.33 11.93 14.71
CA ILE A 71 1.53 12.18 15.92
C ILE A 71 0.10 11.65 15.81
N ALA A 72 -0.36 11.39 14.59
CA ALA A 72 -1.70 10.90 14.32
C ALA A 72 -1.67 9.89 13.18
N ALA A 73 -2.60 8.95 13.22
CA ALA A 73 -2.81 7.97 12.18
C ALA A 73 -4.30 7.85 11.83
N ALA A 74 -4.62 7.40 10.64
CA ALA A 74 -5.97 7.11 10.19
C ALA A 74 -5.96 5.87 9.28
N VAL A 75 -7.05 5.12 9.27
CA VAL A 75 -7.22 3.98 8.36
C VAL A 75 -8.02 4.43 7.14
N VAL A 76 -7.46 4.19 5.96
CA VAL A 76 -8.15 4.41 4.68
C VAL A 76 -8.54 3.06 4.11
N CYS A 77 -9.85 2.83 4.02
CA CYS A 77 -10.42 1.56 3.62
C CYS A 77 -10.70 1.46 2.12
N PRO A 78 -10.90 0.23 1.59
CA PRO A 78 -11.34 0.00 0.22
C PRO A 78 -12.46 0.94 -0.23
N TYR A 79 -12.42 1.28 -1.52
CA TYR A 79 -13.38 2.15 -2.20
C TYR A 79 -13.38 3.62 -1.72
N SER A 80 -12.47 4.00 -0.82
CA SER A 80 -12.22 5.40 -0.51
C SER A 80 -11.65 6.09 -1.75
N THR A 81 -12.37 7.07 -2.30
CA THR A 81 -11.91 7.82 -3.47
C THR A 81 -10.87 8.86 -3.06
N THR A 82 -10.01 9.31 -3.98
CA THR A 82 -9.06 10.42 -3.75
C THR A 82 -9.75 11.65 -3.15
N GLN A 83 -10.92 12.02 -3.67
CA GLN A 83 -11.71 13.13 -3.14
C GLN A 83 -12.23 12.86 -1.72
N GLY A 84 -12.67 11.62 -1.45
CA GLY A 84 -13.11 11.21 -0.12
C GLY A 84 -11.98 11.28 0.91
N ILE A 85 -10.78 10.81 0.55
CA ILE A 85 -9.60 10.85 1.41
C ILE A 85 -9.22 12.32 1.70
N ALA A 86 -9.16 13.16 0.67
CA ALA A 86 -8.85 14.58 0.83
C ALA A 86 -9.88 15.32 1.71
N THR A 87 -11.16 14.98 1.58
CA THR A 87 -12.23 15.62 2.36
C THR A 87 -12.26 15.15 3.81
N ASN A 88 -12.09 13.85 4.03
CA ASN A 88 -12.27 13.24 5.35
C ASN A 88 -11.02 13.34 6.24
N PHE A 89 -9.83 13.38 5.61
CA PHE A 89 -8.55 13.36 6.32
C PHE A 89 -7.68 14.58 6.03
N GLU A 90 -8.18 15.57 5.28
CA GLU A 90 -7.40 16.74 4.85
C GLU A 90 -6.06 16.34 4.20
N ALA A 91 -6.10 15.21 3.46
CA ALA A 91 -4.89 14.54 2.99
C ALA A 91 -4.72 14.61 1.47
N ASP A 92 -3.49 14.85 1.01
CA ASP A 92 -3.20 14.84 -0.42
C ASP A 92 -3.01 13.40 -0.92
N ALA A 93 -4.11 12.82 -1.38
CA ALA A 93 -4.13 11.48 -1.94
C ALA A 93 -3.83 11.46 -3.45
N ALA A 94 -3.40 12.57 -4.06
CA ALA A 94 -3.06 12.59 -5.48
C ALA A 94 -1.90 11.64 -5.81
N GLU A 95 -0.95 11.47 -4.87
CA GLU A 95 0.20 10.58 -5.00
C GLU A 95 -0.17 9.08 -5.03
N LEU A 96 -1.37 8.72 -4.58
CA LEU A 96 -1.85 7.33 -4.62
C LEU A 96 -2.27 6.88 -6.02
N GLU A 97 -2.39 7.81 -6.98
CA GLU A 97 -2.80 7.53 -8.37
C GLU A 97 -4.04 6.61 -8.49
N LEU A 98 -4.99 6.73 -7.55
CA LEU A 98 -6.18 5.89 -7.49
C LEU A 98 -7.05 6.06 -8.74
N ASP A 99 -7.67 4.96 -9.18
CA ASP A 99 -8.66 5.01 -10.23
C ASP A 99 -10.01 5.58 -9.73
N ALA A 100 -11.01 5.63 -10.60
CA ALA A 100 -12.33 6.14 -10.24
C ALA A 100 -13.07 5.29 -9.18
N ALA A 101 -12.68 4.02 -9.01
CA ALA A 101 -13.23 3.14 -7.97
C ALA A 101 -12.59 3.40 -6.59
N GLY A 102 -11.46 4.13 -6.54
CA GLY A 102 -10.78 4.51 -5.32
C GLY A 102 -9.76 3.45 -4.88
N VAL A 103 -9.59 3.31 -3.56
CA VAL A 103 -8.72 2.27 -3.00
C VAL A 103 -9.19 0.87 -3.44
N PRO A 104 -8.32 0.01 -4.00
CA PRO A 104 -8.66 -1.35 -4.39
C PRO A 104 -9.24 -2.20 -3.26
N GLU A 105 -10.07 -3.19 -3.60
CA GLU A 105 -10.73 -4.08 -2.63
C GLU A 105 -9.76 -4.85 -1.72
N ASP A 106 -8.60 -5.20 -2.24
CA ASP A 106 -7.55 -5.98 -1.57
C ASP A 106 -6.58 -5.12 -0.76
N THR A 107 -6.81 -3.81 -0.67
CA THR A 107 -5.86 -2.85 -0.10
C THR A 107 -6.52 -2.00 0.98
N ASN A 108 -5.82 -1.74 2.08
CA ASN A 108 -6.10 -0.62 2.98
C ASN A 108 -4.81 0.17 3.22
N TYR A 109 -4.94 1.45 3.54
CA TYR A 109 -3.78 2.27 3.89
C TYR A 109 -3.81 2.68 5.35
N LEU A 110 -2.63 2.78 5.95
CA LEU A 110 -2.42 3.53 7.17
C LEU A 110 -1.89 4.92 6.78
N LEU A 111 -2.73 5.94 6.95
CA LEU A 111 -2.36 7.33 6.74
C LEU A 111 -1.73 7.88 8.02
N LEU A 112 -0.50 8.34 7.94
CA LEU A 112 0.25 8.97 9.03
C LEU A 112 0.30 10.49 8.83
N ARG A 113 0.20 11.23 9.93
CA ARG A 113 0.27 12.70 9.93
C ARG A 113 1.24 13.20 10.99
N SER A 114 2.14 14.08 10.58
CA SER A 114 3.09 14.74 11.47
C SER A 114 2.55 16.08 12.00
N ALA A 115 3.22 16.61 13.02
CA ALA A 115 2.80 17.86 13.69
C ALA A 115 2.89 19.11 12.80
N ASP A 116 3.79 19.11 11.82
CA ASP A 116 3.98 20.17 10.82
C ASP A 116 3.07 20.02 9.59
N GLY A 117 2.23 18.97 9.56
CA GLY A 117 1.27 18.72 8.49
C GLY A 117 1.79 17.85 7.34
N GLY A 118 3.00 17.27 7.48
CA GLY A 118 3.48 16.20 6.63
C GLY A 118 2.59 14.96 6.73
N GLN A 119 2.52 14.21 5.62
CA GLN A 119 1.65 13.05 5.48
C GLN A 119 2.40 11.93 4.77
N ALA A 120 2.06 10.70 5.13
CA ALA A 120 2.57 9.49 4.51
C ALA A 120 1.48 8.42 4.47
N PHE A 121 1.47 7.58 3.44
CA PHE A 121 0.52 6.49 3.28
C PHE A 121 1.27 5.17 3.25
N ASP A 122 1.06 4.33 4.25
CA ASP A 122 1.55 2.94 4.19
C ASP A 122 0.51 2.06 3.49
N ARG A 123 0.91 1.42 2.40
CA ARG A 123 0.04 0.53 1.64
C ARG A 123 0.13 -0.88 2.19
N ILE A 124 -1.01 -1.40 2.64
CA ILE A 124 -1.08 -2.70 3.31
C ILE A 124 -2.06 -3.60 2.54
N ALA A 125 -1.64 -4.82 2.24
CA ALA A 125 -2.50 -5.83 1.64
C ALA A 125 -3.47 -6.40 2.69
N ARG A 126 -4.76 -6.42 2.37
CA ARG A 126 -5.81 -6.88 3.30
C ARG A 126 -5.76 -8.38 3.57
N GLU A 127 -5.13 -9.15 2.69
CA GLU A 127 -4.89 -10.58 2.94
C GLU A 127 -3.88 -10.81 4.08
N ASP A 128 -2.94 -9.88 4.26
CA ASP A 128 -1.96 -9.92 5.35
C ASP A 128 -2.52 -9.25 6.61
N VAL A 129 -3.07 -8.04 6.46
CA VAL A 129 -3.59 -7.22 7.56
C VAL A 129 -4.81 -6.41 7.12
N ASP A 130 -5.98 -6.74 7.66
CA ASP A 130 -7.22 -6.03 7.42
C ASP A 130 -7.53 -5.07 8.59
N LEU A 131 -7.16 -3.80 8.41
CA LEU A 131 -7.43 -2.71 9.36
C LEU A 131 -8.87 -2.18 9.24
N CYS A 132 -9.65 -2.67 8.28
CA CYS A 132 -10.98 -2.16 7.97
C CYS A 132 -12.11 -3.02 8.56
N THR A 133 -11.77 -4.02 9.40
CA THR A 133 -12.76 -4.85 10.11
C THR A 133 -13.50 -4.09 11.20
N VAL A 134 -12.89 -3.03 11.75
CA VAL A 134 -13.48 -2.13 12.75
C VAL A 134 -13.47 -0.71 12.21
N PRO A 135 -14.60 0.03 12.23
CA PRO A 135 -14.66 1.39 11.73
C PRO A 135 -13.97 2.36 12.71
N LEU A 136 -12.67 2.56 12.52
CA LEU A 136 -11.93 3.63 13.17
C LEU A 136 -12.22 4.95 12.44
N GLY A 137 -13.08 5.78 13.03
CA GLY A 137 -13.47 7.06 12.41
C GLY A 137 -12.39 8.12 12.54
N GLY A 138 -11.96 8.70 11.42
CA GLY A 138 -11.07 9.85 11.40
C GLY A 138 -9.64 9.54 11.85
N TYR A 139 -8.91 10.60 12.27
CA TYR A 139 -7.60 10.44 12.88
C TYR A 139 -7.71 9.98 14.33
N PHE A 140 -6.79 9.11 14.72
CA PHE A 140 -6.52 8.73 16.10
C PHE A 140 -5.07 9.06 16.45
N ASP A 141 -4.80 9.16 17.75
CA ASP A 141 -3.46 9.41 18.28
C ASP A 141 -2.55 8.21 17.98
N SER A 142 -1.37 8.45 17.39
CA SER A 142 -0.46 7.39 16.95
C SER A 142 0.13 6.56 18.09
N ARG A 143 -0.03 6.99 19.36
CA ARG A 143 0.36 6.22 20.55
C ARG A 143 -0.67 5.17 20.94
N VAL A 144 -1.88 5.23 20.36
CA VAL A 144 -2.90 4.24 20.63
C VAL A 144 -2.46 2.92 20.05
N MET A 145 -2.52 1.88 20.90
CA MET A 145 -2.27 0.52 20.50
C MET A 145 -3.42 0.02 19.63
N LEU A 146 -3.11 -0.40 18.42
CA LEU A 146 -4.01 -1.12 17.53
C LEU A 146 -4.00 -2.59 17.95
N PRO A 147 -5.10 -3.13 18.52
CA PRO A 147 -5.16 -4.53 18.90
C PRO A 147 -5.41 -5.36 17.65
N LEU A 148 -4.45 -6.20 17.29
CA LEU A 148 -4.52 -7.07 16.12
C LEU A 148 -4.58 -8.53 16.57
N GLY A 149 -5.45 -9.30 15.95
CA GLY A 149 -5.59 -10.73 16.18
C GLY A 149 -5.42 -11.51 14.88
N LYS A 150 -4.80 -12.68 15.00
CA LYS A 150 -4.60 -13.60 13.88
C LYS A 150 -5.90 -14.31 13.50
N THR A 151 -6.20 -14.38 12.20
CA THR A 151 -7.36 -15.07 11.65
C THR A 151 -7.10 -16.56 11.46
N ALA A 152 -8.17 -17.33 11.20
CA ALA A 152 -8.05 -18.74 10.87
C ALA A 152 -7.36 -18.96 9.51
N GLU A 153 -7.47 -17.99 8.61
CA GLU A 153 -6.90 -17.98 7.27
C GLU A 153 -5.41 -17.56 7.26
N GLY A 154 -4.89 -17.06 8.38
CA GLY A 154 -3.48 -16.73 8.58
C GLY A 154 -3.13 -15.25 8.49
N GLY A 155 -4.07 -14.39 8.08
CA GLY A 155 -3.93 -12.93 8.11
C GLY A 155 -4.22 -12.35 9.51
N TRP A 156 -4.21 -11.03 9.62
CA TRP A 156 -4.43 -10.30 10.87
C TRP A 156 -5.53 -9.26 10.73
N THR A 157 -6.31 -9.01 11.79
CA THR A 157 -7.38 -8.00 11.76
C THR A 157 -7.47 -7.22 13.06
N LEU A 158 -8.09 -6.05 13.03
CA LEU A 158 -8.40 -5.31 14.25
C LEU A 158 -9.42 -6.06 15.11
N LEU A 159 -9.10 -6.17 16.39
CA LEU A 159 -9.98 -6.66 17.44
C LEU A 159 -10.90 -5.53 17.94
N ASN A 160 -12.15 -5.87 18.20
CA ASN A 160 -13.16 -4.96 18.79
C ASN A 160 -13.33 -5.21 20.29
#